data_AF-A0A9X2RH21-F1
#
_entry.id   AF-A0A9X2RH21-F1
#
_cell.length_a   1.000
_cell.length_b   1.000
_cell.length_c   1.000
_cell.angle_alpha   90.00
_cell.angle_beta   90.00
_cell.angle_gamma   90.00
#
_symmetry.space_group_name_H-M   'P 1'
#
loop_
_entity.id
_entity.type
_entity.pdbx_description
1 polymer ?
#
loop_
_entity_poly.entity_id
_entity_poly.type
_entity_poly.pdbx_seq_one_letter_code
_entity_poly.pdbx_strand_id
1 'polypeptide(L)'
;MDKYKKLHLWLLIPFFIAVLGFMRSYFLNFLNASWGNHVHGISATLWFLFVIIQPYLATHGHLKKHKLYGKIGMFLAGAVFASALVMIPENIRFAQTDFDPWVAPDVFLYGVSFFDLISITGFAFSVIMAIIKSKNMDEHAIWMISSVLWALMPALARFGLIFSVWFGQNLNFAELAMITTPAILITAGIIIYKLKRWHPAMVAVIIGHISVYLIIPLGKSQTWIEIATALFSFKQF
;
A
#
# COMPACT_ATOMS: atom_id res chain seq x y z
N MET A 1 3.80 28.11 3.61
CA MET A 1 3.84 26.73 4.17
C MET A 1 2.52 26.31 4.81
N ASP A 2 1.58 27.24 5.06
CA ASP A 2 0.33 26.93 5.78
C ASP A 2 -0.55 25.87 5.12
N LYS A 3 -0.52 25.77 3.78
CA LYS A 3 -1.24 24.75 2.99
C LYS A 3 -1.02 23.33 3.51
N TYR A 4 0.20 22.99 3.95
CA TYR A 4 0.55 21.64 4.42
C TYR A 4 0.65 21.51 5.93
N LYS A 5 0.34 22.57 6.68
CA LYS A 5 0.50 22.59 8.15
C LYS A 5 -0.32 21.51 8.85
N LYS A 6 -1.51 21.20 8.33
CA LYS A 6 -2.42 20.16 8.84
C LYS A 6 -2.25 18.80 8.15
N LEU A 7 -1.33 18.64 7.19
CA LEU A 7 -1.20 17.41 6.42
C LEU A 7 -0.91 16.19 7.31
N HIS A 8 -0.10 16.36 8.36
CA HIS A 8 0.19 15.31 9.34
C HIS A 8 -1.09 14.73 9.98
N LEU A 9 -2.12 15.56 10.24
CA LEU A 9 -3.39 15.12 10.80
C LEU A 9 -4.21 14.31 9.79
N TRP A 10 -4.24 14.73 8.53
CA TRP A 10 -4.93 13.99 7.47
C TRP A 10 -4.30 12.62 7.21
N LEU A 11 -2.98 12.51 7.35
CA LEU A 11 -2.25 11.25 7.21
C LEU A 11 -2.49 10.25 8.35
N LEU A 12 -3.10 10.68 9.47
CA LEU A 12 -3.56 9.75 10.51
C LEU A 12 -4.69 8.84 10.02
N ILE A 13 -5.54 9.31 9.10
CA ILE A 13 -6.66 8.52 8.58
C ILE A 13 -6.17 7.23 7.90
N PRO A 14 -5.32 7.27 6.85
CA PRO A 14 -4.84 6.05 6.22
C PRO A 14 -3.96 5.21 7.16
N PHE A 15 -3.26 5.83 8.13
CA PHE A 15 -2.53 5.09 9.16
C PHE A 15 -3.45 4.27 10.07
N PHE A 16 -4.54 4.84 10.58
CA PHE A 16 -5.50 4.10 11.39
C PHE A 16 -6.21 3.02 10.58
N ILE A 17 -6.55 3.28 9.31
CA ILE A 17 -7.08 2.25 8.41
C ILE A 17 -6.08 1.10 8.28
N ALA A 18 -4.78 1.38 8.11
CA ALA A 18 -3.73 0.36 8.06
C ALA A 18 -3.64 -0.43 9.37
N VAL A 19 -3.55 0.24 10.51
CA VAL A 19 -3.44 -0.44 11.81
C VAL A 19 -4.67 -1.30 12.11
N LEU A 20 -5.88 -0.77 11.88
CA LEU A 20 -7.12 -1.51 12.11
C LEU A 20 -7.32 -2.65 11.11
N GLY A 21 -7.04 -2.41 9.82
CA GLY A 21 -7.13 -3.45 8.79
C GLY A 21 -6.18 -4.62 9.06
N PHE A 22 -4.98 -4.35 9.55
CA PHE A 22 -4.02 -5.40 9.91
C PHE A 22 -4.07 -5.84 11.38
N MET A 23 -5.06 -5.37 12.16
CA MET A 23 -5.13 -5.64 13.60
C MET A 23 -5.16 -7.14 13.89
N ARG A 24 -6.08 -7.88 13.27
CA ARG A 24 -6.23 -9.32 13.51
C ARG A 24 -5.16 -10.14 12.81
N SER A 25 -4.85 -9.82 11.55
CA SER A 25 -3.92 -10.63 10.74
C SER A 25 -2.46 -10.45 11.13
N TYR A 26 -2.11 -9.34 11.81
CA TYR A 26 -0.73 -9.04 12.17
C TYR A 26 -0.56 -8.60 13.62
N PHE A 27 -1.15 -7.47 14.05
CA PHE A 27 -0.81 -6.90 15.36
C PHE A 27 -1.23 -7.76 16.56
N LEU A 28 -2.42 -8.36 16.54
CA LEU A 28 -2.89 -9.29 17.56
C LEU A 28 -2.32 -10.70 17.38
N ASN A 29 -1.83 -11.03 16.18
CA ASN A 29 -1.18 -12.30 15.87
C ASN A 29 0.35 -12.15 15.80
N PHE A 30 0.91 -11.15 16.47
CA PHE A 30 2.30 -10.72 16.24
C PHE A 30 3.28 -11.87 16.46
N LEU A 31 3.16 -12.62 17.55
CA LEU A 31 4.10 -13.70 17.88
C LEU A 31 4.10 -14.88 16.90
N ASN A 32 3.04 -15.02 16.08
CA ASN A 32 2.90 -16.13 15.12
C ASN A 32 3.06 -15.67 13.67
N ALA A 33 3.34 -14.38 13.42
CA ALA A 33 3.53 -13.88 12.06
C ALA A 33 4.81 -14.45 11.45
N SER A 34 4.82 -14.68 10.13
CA SER A 34 6.05 -15.09 9.45
C SER A 34 7.11 -13.99 9.56
N TRP A 35 8.38 -14.36 9.39
CA TRP A 35 9.46 -13.38 9.31
C TRP A 35 9.22 -12.32 8.23
N GLY A 36 8.73 -12.73 7.04
CA GLY A 36 8.36 -11.80 5.97
C GLY A 36 7.30 -10.80 6.42
N ASN A 37 6.23 -11.28 7.05
CA ASN A 37 5.18 -10.43 7.61
C ASN A 37 5.70 -9.47 8.69
N HIS A 38 6.66 -9.88 9.51
CA HIS A 38 7.29 -8.99 10.49
C HIS A 38 8.07 -7.85 9.83
N VAL A 39 8.97 -8.20 8.90
CA VAL A 39 9.82 -7.21 8.23
C VAL A 39 8.95 -6.23 7.45
N HIS A 40 7.94 -6.71 6.73
CA HIS A 40 7.03 -5.86 5.98
C HIS A 40 6.12 -5.03 6.91
N GLY A 41 5.45 -5.66 7.86
CA GLY A 41 4.53 -4.98 8.78
C GLY A 41 5.20 -3.90 9.61
N ILE A 42 6.41 -4.15 10.14
CA ILE A 42 7.19 -3.14 10.90
C ILE A 42 7.63 -2.00 9.98
N SER A 43 8.25 -2.31 8.84
CA SER A 43 8.76 -1.27 7.95
C SER A 43 7.64 -0.40 7.37
N ALA A 44 6.50 -0.98 6.99
CA ALA A 44 5.32 -0.25 6.54
C ALA A 44 4.76 0.64 7.66
N THR A 45 4.63 0.12 8.89
CA THR A 45 4.17 0.91 10.05
C THR A 45 5.08 2.12 10.30
N LEU A 46 6.39 1.89 10.32
CA LEU A 46 7.39 2.95 10.47
C LEU A 46 7.31 3.97 9.33
N TRP A 47 7.05 3.52 8.10
CA TRP A 47 6.90 4.40 6.95
C TRP A 47 5.68 5.34 7.10
N PHE A 48 4.53 4.82 7.52
CA PHE A 48 3.37 5.66 7.80
C PHE A 48 3.68 6.72 8.87
N LEU A 49 4.28 6.30 10.00
CA LEU A 49 4.69 7.23 11.07
C LEU A 49 5.67 8.28 10.54
N PHE A 50 6.63 7.86 9.73
CA PHE A 50 7.58 8.75 9.08
C PHE A 50 6.88 9.80 8.21
N VAL A 51 5.99 9.38 7.29
CA VAL A 51 5.27 10.30 6.39
C VAL A 51 4.32 11.22 7.15
N ILE A 52 3.77 10.80 8.30
CA ILE A 52 2.99 11.67 9.20
C ILE A 52 3.88 12.75 9.85
N ILE A 53 5.05 12.36 10.36
CA ILE A 53 5.95 13.28 11.09
C ILE A 53 6.60 14.31 10.15
N GLN A 54 6.91 13.94 8.90
CA GLN A 54 7.66 14.82 7.98
C GLN A 54 6.99 16.19 7.72
N PRO A 55 5.68 16.28 7.38
CA PRO A 55 5.00 17.56 7.20
C PRO A 55 4.98 18.42 8.47
N TYR A 56 4.85 17.81 9.65
CA TYR A 56 4.91 18.53 10.92
C TYR A 56 6.28 19.20 11.09
N LEU A 57 7.38 18.45 10.93
CA LEU A 57 8.73 18.98 11.05
C LEU A 57 9.02 20.08 10.01
N ALA A 58 8.55 19.89 8.77
CA ALA A 58 8.73 20.87 7.72
C ALA A 58 8.02 22.19 8.04
N THR A 59 6.78 22.13 8.56
CA THR A 59 5.91 23.32 8.72
C THR A 59 5.99 24.00 10.09
N HIS A 60 6.66 23.39 11.09
CA HIS A 60 6.76 23.90 12.47
C HIS A 60 8.20 24.30 12.85
N GLY A 61 8.97 24.84 11.91
CA GLY A 61 10.30 25.40 12.19
C GLY A 61 11.41 24.37 12.42
N HIS A 62 11.13 23.07 12.27
CA HIS A 62 12.11 21.99 12.46
C HIS A 62 12.73 21.50 11.14
N LEU A 63 12.99 22.41 10.21
CA LEU A 63 13.47 22.06 8.85
C LEU A 63 14.80 21.28 8.86
N LYS A 64 15.70 21.54 9.82
CA LYS A 64 16.94 20.75 9.99
C LYS A 64 16.63 19.28 10.30
N LYS A 65 15.65 19.01 11.18
CA LYS A 65 15.22 17.65 11.53
C LYS A 65 14.49 16.99 10.36
N HIS A 66 13.63 17.71 9.64
CA HIS A 66 13.00 17.23 8.41
C HIS A 66 14.04 16.72 7.41
N LYS A 67 15.10 17.51 7.13
CA LYS A 67 16.18 17.10 6.23
C LYS A 67 16.98 15.91 6.75
N LEU A 68 17.32 15.88 8.04
CA LEU A 68 18.06 14.77 8.65
C LEU A 68 17.26 13.47 8.57
N TYR A 69 16.02 13.49 9.03
CA TYR A 69 15.15 12.32 9.03
C TYR A 69 14.76 11.92 7.61
N GLY A 70 14.66 12.87 6.67
CA GLY A 70 14.49 12.60 5.24
C GLY A 70 15.52 11.61 4.70
N LYS A 71 16.78 11.70 5.14
CA LYS A 71 17.83 10.74 4.75
C LYS A 71 17.57 9.34 5.30
N ILE A 72 17.14 9.24 6.56
CA ILE A 72 16.74 7.97 7.20
C ILE A 72 15.53 7.38 6.47
N GLY A 73 14.58 8.24 6.07
CA GLY A 73 13.40 7.88 5.29
C GLY A 73 13.74 7.20 3.97
N MET A 74 14.86 7.54 3.31
CA MET A 74 15.28 6.87 2.07
C MET A 74 15.61 5.39 2.33
N PHE A 75 16.32 5.08 3.41
CA PHE A 75 16.61 3.68 3.79
C PHE A 75 15.33 2.95 4.19
N LEU A 76 14.45 3.62 4.92
CA LEU A 76 13.16 3.04 5.32
C LEU A 76 12.27 2.74 4.10
N ALA A 77 12.22 3.62 3.10
CA ALA A 77 11.50 3.37 1.85
C ALA A 77 12.07 2.14 1.11
N GLY A 78 13.41 2.01 1.09
CA GLY A 78 14.07 0.82 0.55
C GLY A 78 13.68 -0.46 1.30
N ALA A 79 13.58 -0.42 2.62
CA ALA A 79 13.13 -1.53 3.45
C ALA A 79 11.65 -1.91 3.17
N VAL A 80 10.76 -0.91 3.01
CA VAL A 80 9.36 -1.16 2.62
C VAL A 80 9.30 -1.81 1.24
N PHE A 81 10.03 -1.26 0.26
CA PHE A 81 10.05 -1.80 -1.09
C PHE A 81 10.57 -3.25 -1.12
N ALA A 82 11.72 -3.51 -0.51
CA ALA A 82 12.33 -4.84 -0.49
C ALA A 82 11.45 -5.85 0.25
N SER A 83 10.86 -5.46 1.39
CA SER A 83 9.98 -6.34 2.16
C SER A 83 8.63 -6.59 1.48
N ALA A 84 8.08 -5.61 0.75
CA ALA A 84 6.87 -5.80 -0.03
C ALA A 84 7.07 -6.80 -1.18
N LEU A 85 8.26 -6.83 -1.80
CA LEU A 85 8.59 -7.84 -2.81
C LEU A 85 8.55 -9.27 -2.25
N VAL A 86 8.83 -9.47 -0.96
CA VAL A 86 8.76 -10.78 -0.31
C VAL A 86 7.32 -11.28 -0.16
N MET A 87 6.32 -10.37 -0.17
CA MET A 87 4.91 -10.75 -0.06
C MET A 87 4.38 -11.46 -1.32
N ILE A 88 4.98 -11.19 -2.48
CA ILE A 88 4.57 -11.80 -3.75
C ILE A 88 4.81 -13.33 -3.71
N PRO A 89 6.03 -13.84 -3.43
CA PRO A 89 6.24 -15.27 -3.22
C PRO A 89 5.37 -15.89 -2.11
N GLU A 90 5.08 -15.16 -1.03
CA GLU A 90 4.18 -15.65 0.02
C GLU A 90 2.75 -15.85 -0.49
N ASN A 91 2.22 -14.92 -1.30
CA ASN A 91 0.91 -15.07 -1.94
C ASN A 91 0.85 -16.31 -2.84
N ILE A 92 1.88 -16.50 -3.68
CA ILE A 92 1.96 -17.68 -4.57
C ILE A 92 2.05 -18.98 -3.77
N ARG A 93 2.83 -19.00 -2.68
CA ARG A 93 2.88 -20.16 -1.79
C ARG A 93 1.53 -20.45 -1.15
N PHE A 94 0.82 -19.42 -0.67
CA PHE A 94 -0.50 -19.60 -0.07
C PHE A 94 -1.51 -20.17 -1.07
N ALA A 95 -1.44 -19.75 -2.33
CA ALA A 95 -2.27 -20.27 -3.42
C ALA A 95 -1.97 -21.74 -3.80
N GLN A 96 -0.89 -22.31 -3.28
CA GLN A 96 -0.47 -23.70 -3.54
C GLN A 96 -0.60 -24.61 -2.31
N THR A 97 -0.94 -24.05 -1.15
CA THR A 97 -0.93 -24.75 0.15
C THR A 97 -2.31 -24.81 0.81
N ASP A 98 -3.38 -24.67 0.03
CA ASP A 98 -4.77 -24.67 0.49
C ASP A 98 -5.01 -23.71 1.69
N PHE A 99 -4.46 -22.49 1.60
CA PHE A 99 -4.82 -21.41 2.53
C PHE A 99 -6.33 -21.16 2.49
N ASP A 100 -6.95 -20.73 3.61
CA ASP A 100 -8.40 -20.56 3.76
C ASP A 100 -9.06 -19.99 2.48
N PRO A 101 -9.69 -20.86 1.64
CA PRO A 101 -10.12 -20.48 0.30
C PRO A 101 -11.26 -19.47 0.32
N TRP A 102 -11.95 -19.35 1.46
CA TRP A 102 -13.03 -18.40 1.62
C TRP A 102 -12.51 -16.98 1.87
N VAL A 103 -11.46 -16.82 2.67
CA VAL A 103 -10.87 -15.50 2.95
C VAL A 103 -10.09 -14.99 1.74
N ALA A 104 -9.22 -15.84 1.20
CA ALA A 104 -8.30 -15.49 0.13
C ALA A 104 -8.18 -16.63 -0.89
N PRO A 105 -9.12 -16.74 -1.85
CA PRO A 105 -9.09 -17.80 -2.86
C PRO A 105 -7.84 -17.72 -3.74
N ASP A 106 -7.38 -18.84 -4.30
CA ASP A 106 -6.17 -18.88 -5.13
C ASP A 106 -6.22 -17.90 -6.30
N VAL A 107 -7.38 -17.76 -6.93
CA VAL A 107 -7.63 -16.77 -7.98
C VAL A 107 -7.31 -15.35 -7.49
N PHE A 108 -7.67 -15.02 -6.25
CA PHE A 108 -7.28 -13.74 -5.66
C PHE A 108 -5.76 -13.67 -5.43
N LEU A 109 -5.14 -14.69 -4.86
CA LEU A 109 -3.72 -14.69 -4.50
C LEU A 109 -2.79 -14.59 -5.73
N TYR A 110 -3.10 -15.31 -6.82
CA TYR A 110 -2.39 -15.15 -8.09
C TYR A 110 -2.66 -13.77 -8.69
N GLY A 111 -3.91 -13.32 -8.72
CA GLY A 111 -4.30 -12.04 -9.30
C GLY A 111 -3.70 -10.84 -8.58
N VAL A 112 -3.73 -10.83 -7.25
CA VAL A 112 -3.21 -9.74 -6.41
C VAL A 112 -1.70 -9.63 -6.53
N SER A 113 -0.99 -10.74 -6.76
CA SER A 113 0.46 -10.73 -6.99
C SER A 113 0.86 -9.86 -8.19
N PHE A 114 0.00 -9.76 -9.22
CA PHE A 114 0.21 -8.82 -10.32
C PHE A 114 -0.01 -7.36 -9.88
N PHE A 115 -1.09 -7.11 -9.14
CA PHE A 115 -1.35 -5.79 -8.57
C PHE A 115 -0.23 -5.34 -7.61
N ASP A 116 0.35 -6.27 -6.85
CA ASP A 116 1.46 -6.00 -5.94
C ASP A 116 2.68 -5.48 -6.72
N LEU A 117 3.01 -6.05 -7.88
CA LEU A 117 4.07 -5.50 -8.74
C LEU A 117 3.78 -4.05 -9.16
N ILE A 118 2.53 -3.75 -9.53
CA ILE A 118 2.12 -2.39 -9.91
C ILE A 118 2.22 -1.44 -8.70
N SER A 119 1.70 -1.85 -7.54
CA SER A 119 1.64 -1.00 -6.35
C SER A 119 3.02 -0.76 -5.74
N ILE A 120 3.88 -1.78 -5.69
CA ILE A 120 5.28 -1.69 -5.23
C ILE A 120 6.07 -0.76 -6.16
N THR A 121 5.89 -0.90 -7.49
CA THR A 121 6.53 -0.01 -8.46
C THR A 121 6.01 1.43 -8.32
N GLY A 122 4.70 1.60 -8.16
CA GLY A 122 4.06 2.90 -7.95
C GLY A 122 4.53 3.58 -6.67
N PHE A 123 4.69 2.82 -5.58
CA PHE A 123 5.28 3.28 -4.32
C PHE A 123 6.72 3.77 -4.54
N ALA A 124 7.59 2.93 -5.10
CA ALA A 124 9.00 3.26 -5.33
C ALA A 124 9.14 4.48 -6.23
N PHE A 125 8.40 4.52 -7.34
CA PHE A 125 8.36 5.65 -8.25
C PHE A 125 7.90 6.93 -7.54
N SER A 126 6.88 6.84 -6.69
CA SER A 126 6.40 7.98 -5.92
C SER A 126 7.46 8.54 -4.98
N VAL A 127 8.18 7.68 -4.25
CA VAL A 127 9.25 8.10 -3.35
C VAL A 127 10.42 8.72 -4.12
N ILE A 128 10.85 8.09 -5.22
CA ILE A 128 11.93 8.62 -6.08
C ILE A 128 11.56 10.00 -6.61
N MET A 129 10.35 10.15 -7.14
CA MET A 129 9.87 11.44 -7.66
C MET A 129 9.72 12.50 -6.56
N ALA A 130 9.30 12.12 -5.36
CA ALA A 130 9.26 13.03 -4.21
C ALA A 130 10.66 13.58 -3.87
N ILE A 131 11.70 12.76 -3.97
CA ILE A 131 13.09 13.17 -3.71
C ILE A 131 13.59 14.07 -4.84
N ILE A 132 13.42 13.67 -6.10
CA ILE A 132 13.85 14.46 -7.27
C ILE A 132 13.19 15.83 -7.28
N LYS A 133 11.89 15.89 -6.96
CA LYS A 133 11.10 17.12 -6.94
C LYS A 133 11.09 17.83 -5.59
N SER A 134 11.95 17.43 -4.64
CA SER A 134 12.02 18.00 -3.27
C SER A 134 12.23 19.52 -3.21
N LYS A 135 12.78 20.13 -4.27
CA LYS A 135 12.94 21.59 -4.38
C LYS A 135 11.61 22.33 -4.55
N ASN A 136 10.57 21.66 -5.04
CA ASN A 136 9.22 22.20 -5.13
C ASN A 136 8.35 21.53 -4.05
N MET A 137 7.97 22.30 -3.04
CA MET A 137 7.22 21.80 -1.88
C MET A 137 5.90 21.11 -2.26
N ASP A 138 5.18 21.66 -3.25
CA ASP A 138 3.90 21.11 -3.67
C ASP A 138 4.10 19.75 -4.35
N GLU A 139 5.05 19.66 -5.29
CA GLU A 139 5.40 18.40 -5.96
C GLU A 139 5.90 17.36 -4.95
N HIS A 140 6.81 17.74 -4.06
CA HIS A 140 7.34 16.86 -3.02
C HIS A 140 6.22 16.26 -2.16
N ALA A 141 5.32 17.10 -1.64
CA ALA A 141 4.24 16.66 -0.77
C ALA A 141 3.27 15.72 -1.49
N ILE A 142 2.89 16.03 -2.74
CA ILE A 142 1.92 15.22 -3.50
C ILE A 142 2.52 13.85 -3.86
N TRP A 143 3.80 13.79 -4.25
CA TRP A 143 4.49 12.52 -4.48
C TRP A 143 4.65 11.70 -3.18
N MET A 144 4.91 12.33 -2.04
CA MET A 144 4.91 11.63 -0.74
C MET A 144 3.53 11.08 -0.38
N ILE A 145 2.45 11.85 -0.58
CA ILE A 145 1.06 11.38 -0.36
C ILE A 145 0.73 10.20 -1.29
N SER A 146 1.17 10.26 -2.54
CA SER A 146 1.01 9.16 -3.51
C SER A 146 1.58 7.84 -2.98
N SER A 147 2.74 7.85 -2.33
CA SER A 147 3.32 6.63 -1.72
C SER A 147 2.41 5.97 -0.69
N VAL A 148 1.62 6.75 0.05
CA VAL A 148 0.64 6.25 1.02
C VAL A 148 -0.56 5.62 0.32
N LEU A 149 -1.04 6.24 -0.76
CA LEU A 149 -2.18 5.72 -1.52
C LEU A 149 -1.87 4.38 -2.19
N TRP A 150 -0.64 4.19 -2.69
CA TRP A 150 -0.19 2.90 -3.24
C TRP A 150 -0.21 1.75 -2.23
N ALA A 151 0.08 2.02 -0.96
CA ALA A 151 0.10 1.01 0.08
C ALA A 151 -1.29 0.71 0.70
N LEU A 152 -2.34 1.47 0.33
CA LEU A 152 -3.57 1.53 1.12
C LEU A 152 -4.59 0.43 0.79
N MET A 153 -4.58 -0.11 -0.44
CA MET A 153 -5.55 -1.13 -0.89
C MET A 153 -5.64 -2.35 0.05
N PRO A 154 -4.54 -3.05 0.40
CA PRO A 154 -4.62 -4.24 1.25
C PRO A 154 -5.11 -3.95 2.68
N ALA A 155 -4.85 -2.74 3.19
CA ALA A 155 -5.38 -2.28 4.46
C ALA A 155 -6.90 -2.04 4.39
N LEU A 156 -7.36 -1.37 3.34
CA LEU A 156 -8.78 -1.09 3.12
C LEU A 156 -9.60 -2.38 2.93
N ALA A 157 -9.11 -3.33 2.14
CA ALA A 157 -9.79 -4.62 1.94
C ALA A 157 -9.97 -5.37 3.27
N ARG A 158 -8.93 -5.42 4.12
CA ARG A 158 -9.02 -6.06 5.44
C ARG A 158 -9.86 -5.27 6.43
N PHE A 159 -9.81 -3.94 6.39
CA PHE A 159 -10.72 -3.11 7.18
C PHE A 159 -12.18 -3.34 6.78
N GLY A 160 -12.45 -3.49 5.47
CA GLY A 160 -13.75 -3.89 4.94
C GLY A 160 -14.20 -5.28 5.40
N LEU A 161 -13.28 -6.23 5.57
CA LEU A 161 -13.61 -7.57 6.10
C LEU A 161 -14.22 -7.50 7.50
N ILE A 162 -13.75 -6.57 8.35
CA ILE A 162 -14.32 -6.36 9.70
C ILE A 162 -15.82 -6.00 9.59
N PHE A 163 -16.18 -5.11 8.66
CA PHE A 163 -17.58 -4.75 8.42
C PHE A 163 -18.36 -5.88 7.75
N SER A 164 -17.75 -6.60 6.81
CA SER A 164 -18.37 -7.75 6.15
C SER A 164 -18.87 -8.74 7.20
N VAL A 165 -17.99 -9.16 8.11
CA VAL A 165 -18.33 -10.07 9.21
C VAL A 165 -19.37 -9.46 10.15
N TRP A 166 -19.23 -8.18 10.54
CA TRP A 166 -20.20 -7.51 11.43
C TRP A 166 -21.62 -7.56 10.85
N PHE A 167 -21.76 -7.25 9.56
CA PHE A 167 -23.06 -7.22 8.88
C PHE A 167 -23.53 -8.58 8.35
N GLY A 168 -22.87 -9.68 8.76
CA GLY A 168 -23.20 -11.03 8.32
C GLY A 168 -23.03 -11.25 6.81
N GLN A 169 -22.24 -10.40 6.16
CA GLN A 169 -21.84 -10.56 4.77
C GLN A 169 -20.64 -11.50 4.71
N ASN A 170 -20.58 -12.35 3.69
CA ASN A 170 -19.50 -13.31 3.53
C ASN A 170 -18.58 -12.95 2.36
N LEU A 171 -18.08 -11.71 2.35
CA LEU A 171 -17.24 -11.21 1.26
C LEU A 171 -15.79 -11.63 1.42
N ASN A 172 -15.18 -12.09 0.33
CA ASN A 172 -13.76 -12.43 0.29
C ASN A 172 -12.87 -11.21 -0.03
N PHE A 173 -11.54 -11.38 0.04
CA PHE A 173 -10.61 -10.29 -0.23
C PHE A 173 -10.66 -9.70 -1.64
N ALA A 174 -11.01 -10.47 -2.68
CA ALA A 174 -11.13 -9.91 -4.02
C ALA A 174 -12.30 -8.93 -4.12
N GLU A 175 -13.45 -9.32 -3.58
CA GLU A 175 -14.65 -8.48 -3.55
C GLU A 175 -14.39 -7.22 -2.73
N LEU A 176 -13.79 -7.36 -1.55
CA LEU A 176 -13.47 -6.24 -0.69
C LEU A 176 -12.42 -5.30 -1.30
N ALA A 177 -11.41 -5.82 -2.00
CA ALA A 177 -10.45 -5.01 -2.73
C ALA A 177 -11.16 -4.18 -3.81
N MET A 178 -12.06 -4.78 -4.59
CA MET A 178 -12.83 -4.07 -5.63
C MET A 178 -13.80 -3.04 -5.04
N ILE A 179 -14.51 -3.36 -3.95
CA ILE A 179 -15.48 -2.47 -3.30
C ILE A 179 -14.79 -1.27 -2.63
N THR A 180 -13.62 -1.47 -2.05
CA THR A 180 -12.92 -0.42 -1.28
C THR A 180 -11.98 0.43 -2.14
N THR A 181 -11.51 -0.07 -3.29
CA THR A 181 -10.66 0.68 -4.23
C THR A 181 -11.25 2.04 -4.67
N PRO A 182 -12.56 2.19 -4.94
CA PRO A 182 -13.19 3.48 -5.18
C PRO A 182 -12.84 4.57 -4.15
N ALA A 183 -12.62 4.24 -2.87
CA ALA A 183 -12.22 5.22 -1.86
C ALA A 183 -10.84 5.84 -2.17
N ILE A 184 -9.89 5.05 -2.68
CA ILE A 184 -8.58 5.54 -3.13
C ILE A 184 -8.74 6.43 -4.37
N LEU A 185 -9.53 5.98 -5.35
CA LEU A 185 -9.79 6.73 -6.59
C LEU A 185 -10.46 8.08 -6.31
N ILE A 186 -11.48 8.09 -5.44
CA ILE A 186 -12.17 9.32 -5.00
C ILE A 186 -11.19 10.23 -4.26
N THR A 187 -10.35 9.68 -3.37
CA THR A 187 -9.34 10.48 -2.65
C THR A 187 -8.36 11.14 -3.63
N ALA A 188 -7.84 10.39 -4.61
CA ALA A 188 -6.98 10.93 -5.65
C ALA A 188 -7.70 11.98 -6.51
N GLY A 189 -8.98 11.76 -6.85
CA GLY A 189 -9.83 12.72 -7.57
C GLY A 189 -10.08 14.01 -6.80
N ILE A 190 -10.34 13.92 -5.49
CA ILE A 190 -10.48 15.08 -4.59
C ILE A 190 -9.16 15.86 -4.57
N ILE A 191 -8.01 15.19 -4.50
CA ILE A 191 -6.70 15.86 -4.54
C ILE A 191 -6.52 16.58 -5.88
N ILE A 192 -6.79 15.93 -7.03
CA ILE A 192 -6.74 16.55 -8.37
C ILE A 192 -7.64 17.80 -8.43
N TYR A 193 -8.89 17.66 -7.97
CA TYR A 193 -9.85 18.77 -7.94
C TYR A 193 -9.35 19.94 -7.08
N LYS A 194 -8.83 19.67 -5.88
CA LYS A 194 -8.27 20.69 -4.98
C LYS A 194 -7.01 21.33 -5.54
N LEU A 195 -6.20 20.59 -6.29
CA LEU A 195 -5.03 21.11 -6.99
C LEU A 195 -5.38 21.92 -8.24
N LYS A 196 -6.62 21.80 -8.75
CA LYS A 196 -7.06 22.37 -10.03
C LYS A 196 -6.18 21.97 -11.22
N ARG A 197 -5.52 20.81 -11.14
CA ARG A 197 -4.68 20.23 -12.19
C ARG A 197 -4.56 18.73 -12.05
N TRP A 198 -4.41 18.05 -13.18
CA TRP A 198 -4.09 16.63 -13.25
C TRP A 198 -2.62 16.41 -12.87
N HIS A 199 -2.36 16.09 -11.61
CA HIS A 199 -1.01 15.82 -11.14
C HIS A 199 -0.57 14.40 -11.53
N PRO A 200 0.62 14.20 -12.13
CA PRO A 200 1.08 12.88 -12.56
C PRO A 200 1.02 11.80 -11.48
N ALA A 201 1.38 12.13 -10.24
CA ALA A 201 1.25 11.22 -9.10
C ALA A 201 -0.17 10.68 -8.88
N MET A 202 -1.19 11.55 -8.93
CA MET A 202 -2.58 11.14 -8.71
C MET A 202 -3.15 10.39 -9.92
N VAL A 203 -2.73 10.77 -11.13
CA VAL A 203 -3.06 10.03 -12.37
C VAL A 203 -2.48 8.61 -12.29
N ALA A 204 -1.23 8.46 -11.88
CA ALA A 204 -0.59 7.16 -11.71
C ALA A 204 -1.33 6.30 -10.67
N VAL A 205 -1.70 6.88 -9.52
CA VAL A 205 -2.53 6.20 -8.50
C VAL A 205 -3.85 5.73 -9.11
N ILE A 206 -4.56 6.57 -9.85
CA ILE A 206 -5.84 6.22 -10.48
C ILE A 206 -5.67 5.06 -11.47
N ILE A 207 -4.73 5.19 -12.42
CA ILE A 207 -4.48 4.17 -13.44
C ILE A 207 -4.07 2.84 -12.80
N GLY A 208 -3.15 2.89 -11.83
CA GLY A 208 -2.70 1.68 -11.15
C GLY A 208 -3.79 1.03 -10.31
N HIS A 209 -4.59 1.79 -9.59
CA HIS A 209 -5.66 1.20 -8.78
C HIS A 209 -6.85 0.70 -9.60
N ILE A 210 -7.07 1.22 -10.80
CA ILE A 210 -8.02 0.60 -11.75
C ILE A 210 -7.60 -0.84 -12.08
N SER A 211 -6.30 -1.16 -12.05
CA SER A 211 -5.84 -2.55 -12.27
C SER A 211 -6.29 -3.55 -11.19
N VAL A 212 -6.83 -3.10 -10.04
CA VAL A 212 -7.46 -4.00 -9.06
C VAL A 212 -8.60 -4.81 -9.69
N TYR A 213 -9.33 -4.23 -10.65
CA TYR A 213 -10.40 -4.94 -11.35
C TYR A 213 -9.88 -6.03 -12.30
N LEU A 214 -8.56 -6.10 -12.54
CA LEU A 214 -7.90 -7.17 -13.28
C LEU A 214 -7.48 -8.34 -12.39
N ILE A 215 -7.59 -8.24 -11.06
CA ILE A 215 -7.18 -9.32 -10.13
C ILE A 215 -7.87 -10.64 -10.49
N ILE A 216 -9.20 -10.67 -10.62
CA ILE A 216 -9.92 -11.90 -10.95
C ILE A 216 -9.63 -12.41 -12.37
N PRO A 217 -9.66 -11.57 -13.43
CA PRO A 217 -9.24 -11.99 -14.76
C PRO A 217 -7.82 -12.58 -14.82
N LEU A 218 -6.86 -11.95 -14.16
CA LEU A 218 -5.46 -12.43 -14.12
C LEU A 218 -5.31 -13.68 -13.27
N GLY A 219 -6.02 -13.76 -12.14
CA GLY A 219 -6.06 -14.95 -11.30
C GLY A 219 -6.64 -16.19 -11.96
N LYS A 220 -7.41 -16.03 -13.05
CA LYS A 220 -7.91 -17.12 -13.89
C LYS A 220 -7.04 -17.36 -15.13
N SER A 221 -6.10 -16.47 -15.41
CA SER A 221 -5.24 -16.57 -16.60
C SER A 221 -4.16 -17.61 -16.36
N GLN A 222 -4.26 -18.73 -17.10
CA GLN A 222 -3.26 -19.79 -17.04
C GLN A 222 -1.85 -19.28 -17.34
N THR A 223 -1.72 -18.38 -18.33
CA THR A 223 -0.44 -17.74 -18.68
C THR A 223 0.14 -16.97 -17.51
N TRP A 224 -0.66 -16.18 -16.78
CA TRP A 224 -0.18 -15.46 -15.62
C TRP A 224 0.19 -16.39 -14.48
N ILE A 225 -0.63 -17.41 -14.20
CA ILE A 225 -0.35 -18.42 -13.16
C ILE A 225 1.00 -19.11 -13.42
N GLU A 226 1.28 -19.50 -14.67
CA GLU A 226 2.54 -20.13 -15.06
C GLU A 226 3.73 -19.18 -14.87
N ILE A 227 3.61 -17.92 -15.31
CA ILE A 227 4.66 -16.90 -15.12
C ILE A 227 4.91 -16.65 -13.64
N ALA A 228 3.86 -16.42 -12.86
CA ALA A 228 3.96 -16.12 -11.44
C ALA A 228 4.56 -17.29 -10.66
N THR A 229 4.16 -18.52 -10.99
CA THR A 229 4.75 -19.72 -10.41
C THR A 229 6.21 -19.85 -10.78
N ALA A 230 6.58 -19.72 -12.06
CA ALA A 230 7.97 -19.87 -12.50
C ALA A 230 8.91 -18.82 -11.88
N LEU A 231 8.43 -17.59 -11.68
CA LEU A 231 9.24 -16.49 -11.16
C LEU A 231 9.30 -16.42 -9.64
N PHE A 232 8.22 -16.80 -8.95
CA PHE A 232 8.06 -16.53 -7.52
C PHE A 232 7.87 -17.78 -6.65
N SER A 233 7.70 -18.98 -7.23
CA SER A 233 7.74 -20.21 -6.44
C SER A 233 9.19 -20.60 -6.15
N PHE A 234 9.70 -20.18 -4.99
CA PHE A 234 10.99 -20.67 -4.52
C PHE A 234 10.81 -22.07 -3.93
N LYS A 235 11.51 -23.06 -4.48
CA LYS A 235 11.69 -24.36 -3.80
C LYS A 235 12.40 -24.09 -2.48
N GLN A 236 11.77 -24.41 -1.36
CA GLN A 236 12.46 -24.40 -0.08
C GLN A 236 13.53 -25.50 -0.11
N PHE A 237 14.78 -25.12 0.14
CA PHE A 237 15.86 -26.03 0.51
C PHE A 237 15.70 -26.44 1.97
#